data_AF-A0A7W0SJD9-F1
#
_entry.id   AF-A0A7W0SJD9-F1
#
_cell.length_a   1.000
_cell.length_b   1.000
_cell.length_c   1.000
_cell.angle_alpha   90.00
_cell.angle_beta   90.00
_cell.angle_gamma   90.00
#
_symmetry.space_group_name_H-M   'P 1'
#
loop_
_entity.id
_entity.type
_entity.pdbx_description
1 polymer ?
#
loop_
_entity_poly.entity_id
_entity_poly.type
_entity_poly.pdbx_seq_one_letter_code
_entity_poly.pdbx_strand_id
1 'polypeptide(L)' 'MEDNSISPKDKTSMVIDRHKVAEASTILGTTTLAATVDAALDEVIRLAQRRRVMERIRGSRSDGIGPRPAELRRLRRP' A
#
# COMPACT_ATOMS: atom_id res chain seq x y z
N MET A 1 20.38 -16.97 16.72
CA MET A 1 19.46 -17.63 15.78
C MET A 1 18.13 -16.92 15.99
N GLU A 2 17.85 -15.89 15.18
CA GLU A 2 16.60 -15.15 15.30
C GLU A 2 15.49 -16.04 14.76
N ASP A 3 14.60 -16.45 15.65
CA ASP A 3 13.46 -17.30 15.33
C ASP A 3 12.46 -16.44 14.57
N ASN A 4 12.47 -16.58 13.24
CA ASN A 4 11.55 -15.90 12.34
C ASN A 4 10.18 -16.58 12.48
N SER A 5 9.51 -16.34 13.61
CA SER A 5 8.19 -16.89 13.90
C SER A 5 7.20 -16.34 12.88
N ILE A 6 6.95 -17.11 11.83
CA ILE A 6 5.78 -16.94 10.97
C ILE A 6 4.59 -17.03 11.92
N SER A 7 3.94 -15.90 12.20
CA SER A 7 2.77 -15.87 13.08
C SER A 7 1.80 -16.94 12.60
N PRO A 8 1.41 -17.91 13.45
CA PRO A 8 0.51 -18.97 13.03
C PRO A 8 -0.79 -18.35 12.52
N LYS A 9 -1.33 -18.88 11.42
CA LYS A 9 -2.60 -18.39 10.87
C LYS A 9 -3.70 -18.62 11.89
N ASP A 10 -4.17 -17.54 12.52
CA ASP A 10 -5.28 -17.60 13.45
C ASP A 10 -6.58 -17.92 12.71
N LYS A 11 -7.26 -18.99 13.15
CA LYS A 11 -8.56 -19.37 12.62
C LYS A 11 -9.63 -18.50 13.27
N THR A 12 -10.29 -17.68 12.47
CA THR A 12 -11.38 -16.81 12.91
C THR A 12 -12.67 -17.19 12.18
N SER A 13 -13.78 -17.25 12.92
CA SER A 13 -15.13 -17.40 12.36
C SER A 13 -15.83 -16.05 12.36
N MET A 14 -16.38 -15.64 11.22
CA MET A 14 -17.13 -14.39 11.08
C MET A 14 -18.19 -14.52 9.98
N VAL A 15 -19.24 -13.70 10.04
CA VAL A 15 -20.27 -13.62 9.00
C VAL A 15 -19.78 -12.66 7.91
N ILE A 16 -19.74 -13.14 6.66
CA ILE A 16 -19.30 -12.36 5.51
C ILE A 16 -20.36 -12.41 4.41
N ASP A 17 -20.62 -11.26 3.81
CA ASP A 17 -21.46 -11.14 2.61
C ASP A 17 -20.77 -11.82 1.41
N ARG A 18 -21.35 -12.95 0.97
CA ARG A 18 -20.79 -13.75 -0.13
C ARG A 18 -20.84 -13.05 -1.48
N HIS A 19 -21.77 -12.12 -1.70
CA HIS A 19 -21.84 -11.39 -2.97
C HIS A 19 -20.65 -10.44 -3.12
N LYS A 20 -20.31 -9.71 -2.05
CA LYS A 20 -19.12 -8.86 -2.02
C LYS A 20 -17.82 -9.64 -2.18
N VAL A 21 -17.74 -10.84 -1.58
CA VAL A 21 -16.58 -11.72 -1.76
C VAL A 21 -16.46 -12.17 -3.20
N ALA A 22 -17.57 -12.54 -3.86
CA ALA A 22 -17.55 -12.95 -5.25
C ALA A 22 -17.05 -11.82 -6.16
N GLU A 23 -17.59 -10.61 -5.98
CA GLU A 23 -17.15 -9.43 -6.73
C GLU A 23 -15.67 -9.12 -6.49
N ALA A 24 -15.23 -9.10 -5.22
CA ALA A 24 -13.83 -8.90 -4.87
C ALA A 24 -12.92 -9.99 -5.46
N SER A 25 -13.36 -11.25 -5.48
CA SER A 25 -12.57 -12.36 -6.04
C SER A 25 -12.36 -12.23 -7.54
N THR A 26 -13.36 -11.72 -8.27
CA THR A 26 -13.22 -11.41 -9.70
C THR A 26 -12.25 -10.26 -9.93
N ILE A 27 -12.34 -9.18 -9.13
CA ILE A 27 -11.44 -8.02 -9.25
C ILE A 27 -9.99 -8.40 -8.94
N LEU A 28 -9.78 -9.21 -7.90
CA LEU A 28 -8.46 -9.57 -7.39
C LEU A 28 -7.87 -10.84 -8.06
N GLY A 29 -8.67 -11.56 -8.86
CA GLY A 29 -8.24 -12.79 -9.54
C GLY A 29 -8.01 -13.98 -8.61
N THR A 30 -8.73 -14.05 -7.49
CA THR A 30 -8.55 -15.08 -6.46
C THR A 30 -9.63 -16.16 -6.52
N THR A 31 -9.30 -17.37 -6.06
CA THR A 31 -10.19 -18.55 -6.16
C THR A 31 -10.73 -19.02 -4.82
N THR A 32 -10.20 -18.54 -3.70
CA THR A 32 -10.64 -18.94 -2.34
C THR A 32 -10.96 -17.71 -1.51
N LEU A 33 -11.91 -17.84 -0.57
CA LEU A 33 -12.28 -16.76 0.35
C LEU A 33 -11.07 -16.22 1.12
N ALA A 34 -10.21 -17.11 1.64
CA ALA A 34 -9.01 -16.72 2.36
C ALA A 34 -8.06 -15.90 1.47
N ALA A 35 -7.80 -16.37 0.25
CA ALA A 35 -6.97 -15.63 -0.71
C ALA A 35 -7.58 -14.27 -1.08
N THR A 36 -8.91 -14.20 -1.24
CA THR A 36 -9.60 -12.94 -1.52
C THR A 36 -9.47 -11.94 -0.36
N VAL A 37 -9.62 -12.41 0.88
CA VAL A 37 -9.47 -11.56 2.07
C VAL A 37 -8.03 -11.09 2.22
N ASP A 38 -7.06 -11.99 2.10
CA ASP A 38 -5.63 -11.65 2.18
C ASP A 38 -5.26 -10.60 1.11
N ALA A 39 -5.63 -10.84 -0.16
CA ALA A 39 -5.34 -9.92 -1.26
C ALA A 39 -6.06 -8.56 -1.10
N ALA A 40 -7.28 -8.55 -0.56
CA ALA A 40 -8.01 -7.31 -0.30
C ALA A 40 -7.32 -6.47 0.79
N LEU A 41 -6.82 -7.11 1.84
CA LEU A 41 -6.07 -6.44 2.91
C LEU A 41 -4.75 -5.86 2.38
N ASP A 42 -4.02 -6.62 1.54
CA ASP A 42 -2.79 -6.18 0.91
C ASP A 42 -3.01 -4.92 0.04
N GLU A 43 -4.07 -4.90 -0.75
CA GLU A 43 -4.38 -3.75 -1.61
C GLU A 43 -4.69 -2.49 -0.80
N VAL A 44 -5.38 -2.63 0.34
CA VAL A 44 -5.64 -1.51 1.27
C VAL A 44 -4.34 -1.00 1.90
N ILE A 45 -3.45 -1.90 2.32
CA ILE A 45 -2.13 -1.53 2.85
C ILE A 45 -1.33 -0.77 1.80
N ARG A 46 -1.27 -1.27 0.56
CA ARG A 46 -0.58 -0.65 -0.56
C ARG A 46 -1.15 0.73 -0.90
N LEU A 47 -2.48 0.87 -0.87
CA LEU A 47 -3.16 2.14 -1.06
C LEU A 47 -2.77 3.15 0.03
N ALA A 48 -2.73 2.72 1.30
CA ALA A 48 -2.31 3.57 2.40
C ALA A 48 -0.85 4.01 2.27
N GLN A 49 0.06 3.11 1.89
CA GLN A 49 1.47 3.42 1.63
C GLN A 49 1.60 4.43 0.49
N ARG A 50 0.89 4.23 -0.63
CA ARG A 50 0.86 5.18 -1.75
C ARG A 50 0.37 6.56 -1.32
N ARG A 51 -0.67 6.63 -0.49
CA ARG A 51 -1.17 7.90 0.06
C ARG A 51 -0.10 8.61 0.89
N ARG A 52 0.58 7.90 1.80
CA ARG A 52 1.68 8.47 2.61
C ARG A 52 2.82 9.01 1.74
N VAL A 53 3.20 8.28 0.69
CA VAL A 53 4.22 8.75 -0.27
C VAL A 53 3.77 10.05 -0.93
N MET A 54 2.53 10.11 -1.41
CA MET A 54 1.99 11.30 -2.06
C MET A 54 1.86 12.49 -1.11
N GLU A 55 1.49 12.26 0.15
CA GLU A 55 1.49 13.30 1.17
C GLU A 55 2.90 13.81 1.47
N ARG A 56 3.92 12.94 1.55
CA ARG A 56 5.30 13.40 1.68
C ARG A 56 5.73 14.23 0.47
N ILE A 57 5.36 13.84 -0.75
CA ILE A 57 5.67 14.62 -1.95
C ILE A 57 4.99 16.00 -1.88
N ARG A 58 3.69 16.04 -1.51
CA ARG A 58 2.95 17.30 -1.36
C ARG A 58 3.50 18.19 -0.24
N GLY A 59 3.69 17.63 0.96
CA GLY A 59 4.24 18.32 2.12
C GLY A 59 5.69 18.75 1.91
N SER A 60 6.48 17.98 1.16
CA SER A 60 7.81 18.38 0.75
C SER A 60 7.80 19.57 -0.20
N ARG A 61 6.69 20.00 -0.82
CA ARG A 61 6.71 21.20 -1.68
C ARG A 61 7.02 22.52 -0.96
N SER A 62 7.15 22.52 0.38
CA SER A 62 7.80 23.61 1.10
C SER A 62 9.35 23.55 1.07
N ASP A 63 9.96 22.38 0.82
CA ASP A 63 11.42 22.11 0.67
C ASP A 63 11.69 20.82 -0.18
N GLY A 64 11.24 20.76 -1.45
CA GLY A 64 11.01 19.52 -2.24
C GLY A 64 12.11 18.45 -2.32
N ILE A 65 11.72 17.23 -2.75
CA ILE A 65 12.67 16.26 -3.33
C ILE A 65 13.16 16.82 -4.67
N GLY A 66 14.17 17.67 -4.62
CA GLY A 66 14.78 18.35 -5.74
C GLY A 66 15.54 19.60 -5.28
N PRO A 67 16.59 20.04 -6.00
CA PRO A 67 17.32 21.24 -5.65
C PRO A 67 16.35 22.43 -5.56
N ARG A 68 16.54 23.31 -4.59
CA ARG A 68 15.64 24.48 -4.44
C ARG A 68 15.67 25.29 -5.74
N PRO A 69 14.63 26.09 -6.08
CA PRO A 69 14.66 26.92 -7.29
C PRO A 69 15.89 27.84 -7.40
N ALA A 70 16.44 28.28 -6.26
CA ALA A 70 17.71 29.02 -6.21
C ALA A 70 18.93 28.17 -6.59
N GLU A 71 18.92 26.88 -6.27
CA GLU A 71 19.98 25.90 -6.52
C GLU A 71 19.97 25.42 -7.98
N LEU A 72 18.77 25.23 -8.55
CA LEU A 72 18.59 24.98 -10.00
C LEU A 72 19.18 26.11 -10.86
N ARG A 73 19.07 27.37 -10.42
CA ARG A 73 19.64 28.52 -11.15
C ARG A 73 21.17 28.53 -11.16
N ARG A 74 21.82 27.97 -10.14
CA ARG A 74 23.29 27.85 -10.08
C ARG A 74 23.79 26.74 -10.98
N LEU A 75 23.12 25.59 -10.96
CA LEU A 75 23.46 24.43 -11.81
C LEU A 75 23.25 24.68 -13.31
N ARG A 76 22.44 25.69 -13.66
CA ARG A 76 22.12 26.06 -15.06
C ARG A 76 23.09 27.10 -15.65
N ARG A 77 24.03 27.63 -14.87
CA ARG A 77 25.10 28.47 -15.41
C ARG A 77 26.27 27.56 -15.85
N PRO A 78 26.76 27.71 -17.10
CA PRO A 78 27.93 26.98 -17.59
C PRO A 78 29.19 27.34 -16.80
#